data_AF-A0A536PWN1-F1
#
_entry.id   AF-A0A536PWN1-F1
#
_cell.length_a   1.000
_cell.length_b   1.000
_cell.length_c   1.000
_cell.angle_alpha   90.00
_cell.angle_beta   90.00
_cell.angle_gamma   90.00
#
_symmetry.space_group_name_H-M   'P 1'
#
loop_
_entity.id
_entity.type
_entity.pdbx_description
1 polymer ?
#
loop_
_entity_poly.entity_id
_entity_poly.type
_entity_poly.pdbx_seq_one_letter_code
_entity_poly.pdbx_strand_id
1 'polypeptide(L)' 'MLTTVWIDEATHAAGVAALLAALPTRVSLTDFVSFEVMRAHAISRAFAFDDDFRKAGFDVAS' A
#
# COMPACT_ATOMS: atom_id res chain seq x y z
N MET A 1 4.51 -9.60 -18.11
CA MET A 1 5.86 -9.04 -17.86
C MET A 1 5.83 -8.42 -16.47
N LEU A 2 6.84 -8.67 -15.64
CA LEU A 2 6.93 -8.15 -14.26
C LEU A 2 7.79 -6.88 -14.27
N THR A 3 7.34 -5.83 -13.59
CA THR A 3 8.07 -4.57 -13.42
C THR A 3 8.34 -4.36 -11.94
N THR A 4 9.58 -4.02 -11.60
CA THR A 4 9.99 -3.69 -10.23
C THR A 4 9.90 -2.19 -10.00
N VAL A 5 9.24 -1.79 -8.92
CA VAL A 5 9.25 -0.40 -8.41
C VAL A 5 10.11 -0.36 -7.17
N TRP A 6 11.09 0.55 -7.14
CA TRP A 6 11.95 0.76 -5.97
C TRP A 6 11.32 1.79 -5.04
N ILE A 7 11.30 1.49 -3.75
CA ILE A 7 10.83 2.42 -2.71
C ILE A 7 11.97 3.37 -2.37
N ASP A 8 11.78 4.64 -2.67
CA ASP A 8 12.69 5.71 -2.26
C ASP A 8 12.32 6.27 -0.88
N GLU A 9 13.13 7.21 -0.39
CA GLU A 9 12.91 7.83 0.91
C GLU A 9 11.57 8.58 0.99
N ALA A 10 11.14 9.21 -0.11
CA ALA A 10 9.88 9.94 -0.15
C ALA A 10 8.68 9.00 -0.03
N THR A 11 8.69 7.88 -0.76
CA THR A 11 7.63 6.86 -0.70
C THR A 11 7.60 6.18 0.67
N HIS A 12 8.77 5.88 1.23
CA HIS A 12 8.86 5.33 2.59
C HIS A 12 8.32 6.31 3.63
N ALA A 13 8.69 7.59 3.56
CA ALA A 13 8.19 8.62 4.46
C ALA A 13 6.67 8.82 4.35
N ALA A 14 6.10 8.75 3.14
CA ALA A 14 4.66 8.79 2.92
C ALA A 14 3.96 7.60 3.61
N GLY A 15 4.50 6.38 3.46
CA GLY A 15 3.98 5.20 4.16
C GLY A 15 4.04 5.31 5.68
N VAL A 16 5.14 5.86 6.23
CA VAL A 16 5.27 6.13 7.67
C VAL A 16 4.25 7.17 8.13
N ALA A 17 4.07 8.25 7.38
CA ALA A 17 3.08 9.28 7.70
C ALA A 17 1.65 8.71 7.72
N ALA A 18 1.30 7.88 6.73
CA ALA A 18 0.01 7.20 6.65
C ALA A 18 -0.21 6.25 7.85
N LEU A 19 0.81 5.46 8.22
CA LEU A 19 0.76 4.59 9.39
C LEU A 19 0.50 5.40 10.67
N LEU A 20 1.26 6.47 10.90
CA LEU A 20 1.13 7.32 12.09
C LEU A 20 -0.25 7.97 12.16
N ALA A 21 -0.80 8.40 11.03
CA ALA A 21 -2.15 8.98 10.95
C ALA A 21 -3.27 7.96 11.23
N ALA A 22 -3.02 6.67 11.02
CA ALA A 22 -3.99 5.60 11.19
C ALA A 22 -3.95 4.94 12.58
N LEU A 23 -3.06 5.35 13.49
CA LEU A 23 -2.95 4.74 14.81
C LEU A 23 -4.20 4.99 15.68
N PRO A 24 -4.69 3.97 16.44
CA PRO A 24 -4.18 2.60 16.48
C PRO A 24 -4.66 1.77 15.28
N THR A 25 -3.73 1.07 14.62
CA THR A 25 -4.02 0.20 13.47
C THR A 25 -3.31 -1.15 13.60
N ARG A 26 -3.88 -2.16 12.92
CA ARG A 26 -3.26 -3.47 12.72
C ARG A 26 -2.61 -3.62 11.34
N VAL A 27 -2.85 -2.67 10.44
CA VAL A 27 -2.28 -2.63 9.10
C VAL A 27 -0.77 -2.38 9.21
N SER A 28 0.01 -3.13 8.45
CA SER A 28 1.46 -3.05 8.52
C SER A 28 1.99 -1.79 7.81
N LEU A 29 3.21 -1.35 8.17
CA LEU A 29 3.89 -0.30 7.42
C LEU A 29 4.05 -0.67 5.94
N THR A 30 4.33 -1.94 5.64
CA THR A 30 4.51 -2.44 4.28
C THR A 30 3.23 -2.35 3.45
N ASP A 31 2.05 -2.52 4.06
CA ASP A 31 0.78 -2.32 3.37
C ASP A 31 0.54 -0.84 3.09
N PHE A 32 0.81 0.05 4.05
CA PHE A 32 0.74 1.50 3.80
C PHE A 32 1.67 1.95 2.68
N VAL A 33 2.92 1.47 2.66
CA VAL A 33 3.85 1.73 1.54
C VAL A 33 3.30 1.16 0.23
N SER A 34 2.70 -0.03 0.25
CA SER A 34 2.08 -0.62 -0.94
C SER A 34 0.91 0.23 -1.45
N PHE A 35 0.09 0.79 -0.56
CA PHE A 35 -1.00 1.69 -0.93
C PHE A 35 -0.48 2.97 -1.60
N GLU A 36 0.59 3.57 -1.07
CA GLU A 36 1.22 4.76 -1.66
C GLU A 36 1.75 4.46 -3.07
N VAL A 37 2.45 3.34 -3.25
CA VAL A 37 2.93 2.91 -4.57
C VAL A 37 1.77 2.68 -5.53
N MET A 38 0.72 1.97 -5.09
CA MET A 38 -0.43 1.68 -5.94
C MET A 38 -1.15 2.96 -6.37
N ARG A 39 -1.33 3.92 -5.46
CA ARG A 39 -1.94 5.24 -5.78
C ARG A 39 -1.06 6.02 -6.76
N ALA A 40 0.25 6.10 -6.52
CA ALA A 40 1.19 6.83 -7.36
C ALA A 40 1.28 6.28 -8.79
N HIS A 41 1.12 4.96 -8.94
CA HIS A 41 1.17 4.27 -10.23
C HIS A 41 -0.20 3.96 -10.84
N ALA A 42 -1.30 4.49 -10.27
CA ALA A 42 -2.67 4.25 -10.71
C ALA A 42 -3.03 2.75 -10.81
N ILE A 43 -2.49 1.93 -9.91
CA ILE A 43 -2.78 0.50 -9.80
C ILE A 43 -4.00 0.34 -8.91
N SER A 44 -5.11 -0.16 -9.46
CA SER A 44 -6.36 -0.36 -8.71
C SER A 44 -6.54 -1.77 -8.16
N ARG A 45 -5.77 -2.76 -8.66
CA ARG A 45 -5.93 -4.18 -8.31
C ARG A 45 -4.66 -4.75 -7.72
N ALA A 46 -4.76 -5.29 -6.50
CA ALA A 46 -3.71 -6.03 -5.82
C ALA A 46 -3.91 -7.54 -5.98
N PHE A 47 -2.81 -8.28 -6.04
CA PHE A 47 -2.81 -9.73 -5.82
C PHE A 47 -2.44 -9.96 -4.35
N ALA A 48 -3.45 -10.17 -3.51
CA ALA A 48 -3.31 -10.24 -2.06
C ALA A 48 -4.35 -11.20 -1.48
N PHE A 49 -4.08 -11.75 -0.29
CA PHE A 49 -5.01 -12.68 0.38
C PHE A 49 -5.76 -12.04 1.55
N ASP A 50 -5.28 -10.92 2.09
CA ASP A 50 -5.91 -10.22 3.21
C ASP A 50 -6.95 -9.18 2.76
N ASP A 51 -7.73 -8.71 3.74
CA ASP A 51 -8.79 -7.71 3.54
C ASP A 51 -8.30 -6.27 3.59
N ASP A 52 -7.04 -6.02 3.97
CA ASP A 52 -6.59 -4.66 4.25
C ASP A 52 -6.46 -3.84 2.96
N PHE A 53 -6.09 -4.48 1.85
CA PHE A 53 -6.17 -3.88 0.51
C PHE A 53 -7.61 -3.54 0.09
N ARG A 54 -8.59 -4.41 0.39
CA ARG A 54 -10.01 -4.12 0.11
C ARG A 54 -10.49 -2.91 0.92
N LYS A 55 -10.15 -2.85 2.21
CA LYS A 55 -10.50 -1.73 3.10
C LYS A 55 -9.85 -0.42 2.68
N ALA A 56 -8.65 -0.47 2.08
CA ALA A 56 -7.96 0.69 1.53
C ALA A 56 -8.52 1.17 0.16
N GLY A 57 -9.49 0.44 -0.40
CA GLY A 57 -10.19 0.80 -1.63
C GLY A 57 -9.64 0.16 -2.90
N PHE A 58 -8.83 -0.90 -2.78
CA PHE A 58 -8.30 -1.64 -3.93
C PHE A 58 -9.12 -2.89 -4.24
N ASP A 59 -9.19 -3.24 -5.53
CA ASP A 59 -9.63 -4.56 -5.96
C ASP A 59 -8.61 -5.60 -5.50
N VAL A 60 -9.08 -6.76 -5.04
CA VAL A 60 -8.19 -7.89 -4.73
C VAL A 60 -8.51 -9.06 -5.64
N ALA A 61 -7.53 -9.46 -6.45
CA ALA A 61 -7.50 -10.75 -7.11
C ALA A 61 -6.88 -11.75 -6.13
N SER A 62 -7.63 -12.79 -5.76
CA SER A 62 -7.23 -13.87 -4.86
C SER A 62 -7.18 -15.20 -5.59
#